data_AF-A0A6M2D7F4-F1
#
_entry.id   AF-A0A6M2D7F4-F1
#
_cell.length_a   1.000
_cell.length_b   1.000
_cell.length_c   1.000
_cell.angle_alpha   90.00
_cell.angle_beta   90.00
_cell.angle_gamma   90.00
#
_symmetry.space_group_name_H-M   'P 1'
#
loop_
_entity.id
_entity.type
_entity.pdbx_description
1 polymer ?
#
loop_
_entity_poly.entity_id
_entity_poly.type
_entity_poly.pdbx_seq_one_letter_code
_entity_poly.pdbx_strand_id
1 'polypeptide(L)'
;MVRRGKSSSVDVALSTDADWKKIPSLKDGPWALLKWVVQAPLLATLHYTVPDCRTATGKRLFLLSFFMSIFWTAAFSYVMVWMVTLIGYTMGIPDTIMGITFLAAGTSIPDAYASLLVSRQGQGDMAIANSIGSNVFDILIGLALPWLIQTGMVEPGSLAYINSGGLVWSVVLLFLTIIITIYTIHRSHWLLTKKLGVFLLVVYVIFLIICSAVEFNLLGYVNPPMCIE
;
A
#
# COMPACT_ATOMS: atom_id res chain seq x y z
N MET A 1 21.17 -29.11 -6.12
CA MET A 1 21.54 -28.32 -7.32
C MET A 1 20.38 -27.39 -7.63
N VAL A 2 20.35 -26.21 -6.99
CA VAL A 2 19.25 -25.25 -7.09
C VAL A 2 19.41 -24.48 -8.40
N ARG A 3 18.48 -24.66 -9.35
CA ARG A 3 18.40 -23.81 -10.54
C ARG A 3 18.22 -22.37 -10.06
N ARG A 4 19.25 -21.54 -10.22
CA ARG A 4 19.18 -20.08 -10.06
C ARG A 4 18.04 -19.56 -10.96
N GLY A 5 16.89 -19.27 -10.37
CA GLY A 5 15.83 -18.46 -10.97
C GLY A 5 16.30 -17.02 -11.09
N LYS A 6 17.31 -16.79 -11.92
CA LYS A 6 17.62 -15.47 -12.43
C LYS A 6 16.47 -15.13 -13.38
N SER A 7 15.91 -13.93 -13.25
CA SER A 7 14.84 -13.39 -14.10
C SER A 7 13.41 -13.72 -13.63
N SER A 8 12.87 -12.86 -12.75
CA SER A 8 11.41 -12.71 -12.61
C SER A 8 11.06 -11.24 -12.30
N SER A 9 11.74 -10.56 -11.37
CA SER A 9 11.63 -9.09 -11.24
C SER A 9 12.07 -8.35 -12.50
N VAL A 10 13.17 -8.83 -13.11
CA VAL A 10 13.71 -8.32 -14.38
C VAL A 10 12.71 -8.56 -15.50
N ASP A 11 12.01 -9.70 -15.51
CA ASP A 11 11.07 -10.08 -16.57
C ASP A 11 9.70 -9.41 -16.45
N VAL A 12 9.21 -9.15 -15.24
CA VAL A 12 7.97 -8.40 -15.01
C VAL A 12 8.16 -6.92 -15.32
N ALA A 13 9.30 -6.33 -14.91
CA ALA A 13 9.64 -4.97 -15.31
C ALA A 13 9.91 -4.90 -16.83
N LEU A 14 10.56 -5.91 -17.43
CA LEU A 14 10.71 -6.02 -18.90
C LEU A 14 9.38 -6.22 -19.62
N SER A 15 8.45 -7.00 -19.06
CA SER A 15 7.15 -7.22 -19.69
C SER A 15 6.38 -5.91 -19.66
N THR A 16 6.25 -5.25 -18.51
CA THR A 16 5.48 -4.00 -18.39
C THR A 16 6.04 -2.88 -19.28
N ASP A 17 7.37 -2.74 -19.36
CA ASP A 17 8.03 -1.70 -20.17
C ASP A 17 8.09 -2.02 -21.68
N ALA A 18 7.98 -3.30 -22.05
CA ALA A 18 7.83 -3.74 -23.44
C ALA A 18 6.35 -3.83 -23.88
N ASP A 19 5.42 -4.01 -22.95
CA ASP A 19 4.00 -4.25 -23.21
C ASP A 19 3.25 -2.95 -23.48
N TRP A 20 3.59 -1.83 -22.82
CA TRP A 20 2.92 -0.55 -23.12
C TRP A 20 3.28 0.00 -24.51
N LYS A 21 4.45 -0.34 -25.06
CA LYS A 21 4.87 0.05 -26.42
C LYS A 21 4.17 -0.76 -27.52
N LYS A 22 3.61 -1.92 -27.17
CA LYS A 22 2.88 -2.79 -28.11
C LYS A 22 1.39 -2.48 -28.01
N ILE A 23 0.82 -1.94 -29.09
CA ILE A 23 -0.62 -1.72 -29.20
C ILE A 23 -1.31 -3.11 -29.22
N PRO A 24 -2.25 -3.41 -28.31
CA PRO A 24 -2.97 -4.68 -28.32
C PRO A 24 -3.76 -4.83 -29.62
N SER A 25 -3.78 -6.03 -30.18
CA SER A 25 -4.50 -6.29 -31.43
C SER A 25 -6.01 -6.35 -31.14
N LEU A 26 -6.84 -6.08 -32.16
CA LEU A 26 -8.30 -6.20 -32.01
C LEU A 26 -8.78 -7.60 -31.57
N LYS A 27 -7.92 -8.63 -31.65
CA LYS A 27 -8.20 -10.01 -31.22
C LYS A 27 -8.08 -10.22 -29.70
N ASP A 28 -7.42 -9.32 -28.98
CA ASP A 28 -7.19 -9.43 -27.53
C ASP A 28 -8.41 -8.96 -26.70
N GLY A 29 -9.47 -8.51 -27.38
CA GLY A 29 -10.74 -8.07 -26.79
C GLY A 29 -10.74 -6.60 -26.36
N PRO A 30 -11.93 -5.99 -26.22
CA PRO A 30 -12.07 -4.56 -25.90
C PRO A 30 -11.48 -4.19 -24.53
N TRP A 31 -11.44 -5.14 -23.59
CA TRP A 31 -10.84 -4.94 -22.27
C TRP A 31 -9.31 -4.82 -22.29
N ALA A 32 -8.62 -5.47 -23.23
CA ALA A 32 -7.18 -5.29 -23.37
C ALA A 32 -6.85 -3.88 -23.90
N LEU A 33 -7.63 -3.41 -24.87
CA LEU A 33 -7.48 -2.07 -25.43
C LEU A 33 -7.79 -0.98 -24.40
N LEU A 34 -8.87 -1.12 -23.63
CA LEU A 34 -9.22 -0.17 -22.57
C LEU A 34 -8.11 -0.05 -21.51
N LYS A 35 -7.58 -1.19 -21.04
CA LYS A 35 -6.47 -1.21 -20.08
C LYS A 35 -5.25 -0.49 -20.64
N TRP A 36 -4.90 -0.76 -21.89
CA TRP A 36 -3.76 -0.11 -22.55
C TRP A 36 -3.96 1.40 -22.68
N VAL A 37 -5.14 1.87 -23.10
CA VAL A 37 -5.43 3.31 -23.22
C VAL A 37 -5.26 4.06 -21.89
N VAL A 38 -5.63 3.42 -20.77
CA VAL A 38 -5.49 4.01 -19.43
C VAL A 38 -4.05 3.92 -18.91
N GLN A 39 -3.38 2.79 -19.12
CA GLN A 39 -2.05 2.53 -18.55
C GLN A 39 -0.89 3.10 -19.38
N ALA A 40 -1.02 3.13 -20.71
CA ALA A 40 0.04 3.58 -21.61
C ALA A 40 0.48 5.03 -21.40
N PRO A 41 -0.40 6.04 -21.24
CA PRO A 41 0.07 7.41 -20.99
C PRO A 41 0.80 7.51 -19.64
N LEU A 42 0.33 6.82 -18.61
CA LEU A 42 0.98 6.78 -17.30
C LEU A 42 2.38 6.15 -17.38
N LEU A 43 2.48 4.97 -18.00
CA LEU A 43 3.75 4.26 -18.17
C LEU A 43 4.72 5.01 -19.09
N ALA A 44 4.21 5.67 -20.13
CA ALA A 44 5.01 6.54 -20.99
C ALA A 44 5.60 7.70 -20.18
N THR A 45 4.78 8.42 -19.38
CA THR A 45 5.27 9.53 -18.55
C THR A 45 6.36 9.08 -17.57
N LEU A 46 6.20 7.91 -16.95
CA LEU A 46 7.20 7.35 -16.04
C LEU A 46 8.46 6.90 -16.77
N HIS A 47 8.34 6.25 -17.94
CA HIS A 47 9.48 5.81 -18.74
C HIS A 47 10.33 6.99 -19.25
N TYR A 48 9.70 8.11 -19.62
CA TYR A 48 10.41 9.29 -20.08
C TYR A 48 11.04 10.10 -18.95
N THR A 49 10.48 10.07 -17.73
CA THR A 49 10.94 10.88 -16.61
C THR A 49 11.87 10.15 -15.65
N VAL A 50 11.79 8.82 -15.56
CA VAL A 50 12.65 8.01 -14.69
C VAL A 50 13.74 7.33 -15.52
N PRO A 51 15.02 7.72 -15.35
CA PRO A 51 16.11 7.10 -16.10
C PRO A 51 16.30 5.63 -15.72
N ASP A 52 16.40 4.76 -16.74
CA ASP A 52 16.54 3.31 -16.54
C ASP A 52 17.97 2.93 -16.07
N CYS A 53 18.08 2.57 -14.79
CA CYS A 53 19.30 2.11 -14.14
C CYS A 53 19.88 0.79 -14.66
N ARG A 54 19.18 0.09 -15.56
CA ARG A 54 19.61 -1.20 -16.09
C ARG A 54 20.64 -1.06 -17.20
N THR A 55 20.69 0.11 -17.85
CA THR A 55 21.71 0.42 -18.87
C THR A 55 23.03 0.84 -18.24
N ALA A 56 24.15 0.61 -18.93
CA ALA A 56 25.48 0.97 -18.44
C ALA A 56 25.61 2.48 -18.13
N THR A 57 24.93 3.32 -18.90
CA THR A 57 24.84 4.78 -18.70
C THR A 57 23.91 5.14 -17.53
N GLY A 58 22.78 4.43 -17.38
CA GLY A 58 21.81 4.67 -16.31
C GLY A 58 22.32 4.36 -14.90
N LYS A 59 23.29 3.45 -14.74
CA LYS A 59 23.92 3.17 -13.43
C LYS A 59 24.57 4.41 -12.79
N ARG A 60 25.09 5.35 -13.60
CA ARG A 60 25.66 6.61 -13.09
C ARG A 60 24.58 7.62 -12.65
N LEU A 61 23.35 7.46 -13.14
CA LEU A 61 22.19 8.30 -12.87
C LEU A 61 21.27 7.69 -11.81
N PHE A 62 21.76 6.71 -11.03
CA PHE A 62 20.96 6.02 -10.01
C PHE A 62 20.32 6.99 -9.00
N LEU A 63 21.07 7.97 -8.49
CA LEU A 63 20.54 8.97 -7.57
C LEU A 63 19.40 9.78 -8.19
N LEU A 64 19.52 10.15 -9.47
CA LEU A 64 18.45 10.87 -10.17
C LEU A 64 17.19 10.01 -10.30
N SER A 65 17.34 8.73 -10.68
CA SER A 65 16.20 7.80 -10.76
C SER A 65 15.50 7.60 -9.42
N PHE A 66 16.27 7.64 -8.32
CA PHE A 66 15.75 7.51 -6.97
C PHE A 66 14.89 8.72 -6.57
N PHE A 67 15.41 9.94 -6.77
CA PHE A 67 14.65 11.16 -6.48
C PHE A 67 13.43 11.33 -7.39
N MET A 68 13.55 10.98 -8.68
CA MET A 68 12.41 11.02 -9.60
C MET A 68 11.32 10.02 -9.23
N SER A 69 11.70 8.82 -8.79
CA SER A 69 10.73 7.83 -8.27
C SER A 69 10.01 8.35 -7.02
N ILE A 70 10.74 8.94 -6.08
CA ILE A 70 10.14 9.55 -4.86
C ILE A 70 9.15 10.65 -5.25
N PHE A 71 9.52 11.52 -6.19
CA PHE A 71 8.64 12.59 -6.65
C PHE A 71 7.33 12.05 -7.24
N TRP A 72 7.40 11.06 -8.12
CA TRP A 72 6.20 10.47 -8.72
C TRP A 72 5.36 9.70 -7.71
N THR A 73 5.97 8.95 -6.80
CA THR A 73 5.25 8.29 -5.70
C THR A 73 4.52 9.32 -4.82
N ALA A 74 5.16 10.45 -4.50
CA ALA A 74 4.53 11.53 -3.76
C ALA A 74 3.36 12.18 -4.55
N ALA A 75 3.54 12.44 -5.85
CA ALA A 75 2.50 12.98 -6.70
C ALA A 75 1.28 12.05 -6.80
N PHE A 76 1.49 10.74 -7.01
CA PHE A 76 0.39 9.77 -7.05
C PHE A 76 -0.28 9.60 -5.69
N SER A 77 0.49 9.61 -4.61
CA SER A 77 -0.08 9.57 -3.25
C SER A 77 -0.98 10.78 -2.99
N TYR A 78 -0.55 11.98 -3.38
CA TYR A 78 -1.38 13.18 -3.25
C TYR A 78 -2.69 13.09 -4.04
N VAL A 79 -2.61 12.67 -5.31
CA VAL A 79 -3.81 12.48 -6.15
C VAL A 79 -4.73 11.40 -5.57
N MET A 80 -4.17 10.30 -5.05
CA MET A 80 -4.93 9.23 -4.40
C MET A 80 -5.71 9.77 -3.20
N VAL A 81 -5.04 10.46 -2.27
CA VAL A 81 -5.69 11.04 -1.08
C VAL A 81 -6.79 12.01 -1.50
N TRP A 82 -6.50 12.91 -2.44
CA TRP A 82 -7.47 13.89 -2.92
C TRP A 82 -8.71 13.26 -3.55
N MET A 83 -8.54 12.22 -4.36
CA MET A 83 -9.68 11.49 -4.96
C MET A 83 -10.48 10.72 -3.93
N VAL A 84 -9.81 10.08 -2.97
CA VAL A 84 -10.45 9.33 -1.89
C VAL A 84 -11.30 10.23 -1.00
N THR A 85 -10.80 11.40 -0.61
CA THR A 85 -11.57 12.36 0.19
C THR A 85 -12.73 12.97 -0.59
N LEU A 86 -12.53 13.29 -1.88
CA LEU A 86 -13.62 13.77 -2.75
C LEU A 86 -14.75 12.74 -2.85
N ILE A 87 -14.41 11.47 -3.09
CA ILE A 87 -15.40 10.39 -3.18
C ILE A 87 -16.11 10.20 -1.83
N GLY A 88 -15.35 10.18 -0.72
CA GLY A 88 -15.89 10.10 0.64
C GLY A 88 -16.93 11.18 0.91
N TYR A 89 -16.60 12.43 0.59
CA TYR A 89 -17.50 13.57 0.70
C TYR A 89 -18.77 13.38 -0.15
N THR A 90 -18.64 12.98 -1.42
CA THR A 90 -19.82 12.77 -2.29
C THR A 90 -20.73 11.62 -1.85
N MET A 91 -20.17 10.59 -1.20
CA MET A 91 -20.92 9.41 -0.73
C MET A 91 -21.41 9.56 0.72
N GLY A 92 -21.05 10.65 1.42
CA GLY A 92 -21.34 10.82 2.84
C GLY A 92 -20.68 9.76 3.72
N ILE A 93 -19.46 9.33 3.36
CA ILE A 93 -18.66 8.38 4.15
C ILE A 93 -17.61 9.19 4.92
N PRO A 94 -17.45 8.97 6.24
CA PRO A 94 -16.42 9.64 7.04
C PRO A 94 -15.02 9.42 6.48
N ASP A 95 -14.20 10.47 6.48
CA ASP A 95 -12.80 10.42 6.02
C ASP A 95 -11.99 9.35 6.77
N THR A 96 -12.29 9.11 8.05
CA THR A 96 -11.64 8.05 8.85
C THR A 96 -11.85 6.68 8.23
N ILE A 97 -13.06 6.36 7.76
CA ILE A 97 -13.38 5.08 7.11
C ILE A 97 -12.65 4.97 5.78
N MET A 98 -12.67 6.05 4.98
CA MET A 98 -11.97 6.09 3.70
C MET A 98 -10.45 5.92 3.87
N GLY A 99 -9.88 6.46 4.96
CA GLY A 99 -8.48 6.29 5.35
C GLY A 99 -8.12 4.86 5.73
N ILE A 100 -8.85 4.25 6.68
CA ILE A 100 -8.56 2.89 7.16
C ILE A 100 -8.84 1.78 6.14
N THR A 101 -9.61 2.08 5.07
CA THR A 101 -9.96 1.11 4.03
C THR A 101 -9.25 1.38 2.71
N PHE A 102 -9.68 2.41 1.97
CA PHE A 102 -9.20 2.70 0.62
C PHE A 102 -7.76 3.18 0.61
N LEU A 103 -7.41 4.10 1.51
CA LEU A 103 -6.05 4.64 1.56
C LEU A 103 -5.07 3.57 2.05
N ALA A 104 -5.42 2.86 3.12
CA ALA A 104 -4.63 1.73 3.64
C ALA A 104 -4.43 0.61 2.61
N ALA A 105 -5.48 0.24 1.85
CA ALA A 105 -5.36 -0.73 0.77
C ALA A 105 -4.49 -0.20 -0.39
N GLY A 106 -4.65 1.08 -0.74
CA GLY A 106 -3.90 1.74 -1.82
C GLY A 106 -2.39 1.73 -1.59
N THR A 107 -1.94 1.95 -0.35
CA THR A 107 -0.52 1.89 0.01
C THR A 107 -0.01 0.45 0.12
N SER A 108 -0.82 -0.47 0.66
CA SER A 108 -0.41 -1.85 0.90
C SER A 108 -0.34 -2.72 -0.36
N ILE A 109 -1.11 -2.42 -1.41
CA ILE A 109 -1.13 -3.21 -2.66
C ILE A 109 0.24 -3.21 -3.36
N PRO A 110 0.89 -2.05 -3.62
CA PRO A 110 2.25 -1.99 -4.16
C PRO A 110 3.26 -2.80 -3.34
N ASP A 111 3.22 -2.70 -2.01
CA ASP A 111 4.16 -3.39 -1.12
C ASP A 111 3.92 -4.90 -1.09
N ALA A 112 2.67 -5.32 -1.12
CA ALA A 112 2.30 -6.73 -1.26
C ALA A 112 2.77 -7.29 -2.61
N TYR A 113 2.64 -6.50 -3.68
CA TYR A 113 3.12 -6.89 -5.00
C TYR A 113 4.64 -7.02 -5.04
N ALA A 114 5.38 -6.07 -4.49
CA ALA A 114 6.84 -6.13 -4.38
C ALA A 114 7.30 -7.37 -3.58
N SER A 115 6.66 -7.64 -2.44
CA SER A 115 6.92 -8.83 -1.61
C SER A 115 6.60 -10.14 -2.34
N LEU A 116 5.52 -10.16 -3.14
CA LEU A 116 5.17 -11.31 -3.97
C LEU A 116 6.22 -11.56 -5.07
N LEU A 117 6.73 -10.52 -5.71
CA LEU A 117 7.77 -10.66 -6.74
C LEU A 117 9.07 -11.24 -6.18
N VAL A 118 9.49 -10.77 -5.01
CA VAL A 118 10.72 -11.23 -4.34
C VAL A 118 10.57 -12.65 -3.79
N SER A 119 9.41 -12.97 -3.20
CA SER A 119 9.13 -14.35 -2.74
C SER A 119 9.11 -15.36 -3.90
N ARG A 120 8.60 -14.97 -5.08
CA ARG A 120 8.65 -15.80 -6.30
C ARG A 120 10.07 -16.10 -6.78
N GLN A 121 11.06 -15.29 -6.41
CA GLN A 121 12.47 -15.53 -6.72
C GLN A 121 13.16 -16.45 -5.70
N GLY A 122 12.41 -17.01 -4.76
CA GLY A 122 12.95 -17.83 -3.67
C GLY A 122 13.57 -17.02 -2.54
N GLN A 123 13.36 -15.69 -2.52
CA GLN A 123 13.87 -14.79 -1.48
C GLN A 123 12.75 -14.50 -0.45
N GLY A 124 12.24 -15.55 0.20
CA GLY A 124 11.15 -15.44 1.19
C GLY A 124 11.51 -14.52 2.36
N ASP A 125 12.74 -14.59 2.86
CA ASP A 125 13.21 -13.76 3.98
C ASP A 125 13.17 -12.26 3.64
N MET A 126 13.49 -11.91 2.39
CA MET A 126 13.43 -10.52 1.91
C MET A 126 11.99 -10.04 1.75
N ALA A 127 11.06 -10.93 1.34
CA ALA A 127 9.64 -10.60 1.29
C ALA A 127 9.06 -10.35 2.69
N ILE A 128 9.46 -11.13 3.70
CA ILE A 128 9.05 -10.92 5.10
C ILE A 128 9.64 -9.61 5.64
N ALA A 129 10.92 -9.35 5.36
CA ALA A 129 11.58 -8.10 5.77
C ALA A 129 10.89 -6.86 5.16
N ASN A 130 10.48 -6.92 3.89
CA ASN A 130 9.74 -5.84 3.24
C ASN A 130 8.37 -5.61 3.88
N SER A 131 7.63 -6.69 4.15
CA SER A 131 6.30 -6.61 4.77
C SER A 131 6.32 -6.08 6.22
N ILE A 132 7.36 -6.40 6.99
CA ILE A 132 7.51 -5.89 8.36
C ILE A 132 8.06 -4.46 8.33
N GLY A 133 9.06 -4.20 7.48
CA GLY A 133 9.74 -2.91 7.38
C GLY A 133 8.84 -1.77 6.91
N SER A 134 7.97 -2.01 5.92
CA SER A 134 6.98 -1.03 5.43
C SER A 134 6.05 -0.55 6.56
N ASN A 135 5.42 -1.48 7.30
CA ASN A 135 4.56 -1.13 8.42
C ASN A 135 5.30 -0.36 9.53
N VAL A 136 6.54 -0.74 9.84
CA VAL A 136 7.36 -0.03 10.83
C VAL A 136 7.71 1.38 10.33
N PHE A 137 8.02 1.53 9.05
CA PHE A 137 8.30 2.82 8.43
C PHE A 137 7.06 3.72 8.43
N ASP A 138 5.88 3.20 8.10
CA ASP A 138 4.63 3.96 8.11
C ASP A 138 4.29 4.51 9.50
N ILE A 139 4.52 3.71 10.54
CA ILE A 139 4.28 4.16 11.93
C ILE A 139 5.34 5.19 12.35
N LEU A 140 6.62 4.91 12.12
CA LEU A 140 7.70 5.78 12.62
C LEU A 140 7.86 7.07 11.81
N ILE A 141 7.69 7.00 10.50
CA ILE A 141 7.93 8.12 9.60
C ILE A 141 6.59 8.72 9.16
N GLY A 142 5.64 7.89 8.75
CA GLY A 142 4.32 8.34 8.29
C GLY A 142 3.48 9.03 9.36
N LEU A 143 3.52 8.58 10.62
CA LEU A 143 2.82 9.26 11.73
C LEU A 143 3.69 10.30 12.43
N ALA A 144 4.97 10.01 12.69
CA ALA A 144 5.78 10.92 13.51
C ALA A 144 6.23 12.17 12.75
N LEU A 145 6.53 12.10 11.44
CA LEU A 145 6.97 13.29 10.70
C LEU A 145 5.88 14.36 10.59
N PRO A 146 4.63 14.06 10.16
CA PRO A 146 3.60 15.08 10.08
C PRO A 146 3.32 15.72 11.44
N TRP A 147 3.33 14.91 12.51
CA TRP A 147 3.12 15.43 13.86
C TRP A 147 4.28 16.30 14.37
N LEU A 148 5.52 15.91 14.06
CA LEU A 148 6.71 16.70 14.36
C LEU A 148 6.71 18.03 13.60
N ILE A 149 6.31 18.02 12.33
CA ILE A 149 6.19 19.24 11.51
C ILE A 149 5.09 20.14 12.08
N GLN A 150 3.93 19.60 12.41
CA GLN A 150 2.82 20.36 12.99
C GLN A 150 3.23 21.01 14.32
N THR A 151 3.76 20.23 15.25
CA THR A 151 4.06 20.68 16.62
C THR A 151 5.36 21.48 16.71
N GLY A 152 6.28 21.28 15.77
CA GLY A 152 7.62 21.90 15.78
C GLY A 152 7.75 23.13 14.87
N MET A 153 7.06 23.17 13.74
CA MET A 153 7.23 24.22 12.72
C MET A 153 5.96 25.06 12.50
N VAL A 154 4.78 24.43 12.46
CA VAL A 154 3.53 25.14 12.13
C VAL A 154 2.94 25.81 13.37
N GLU A 155 2.80 25.07 14.46
CA GLU A 155 2.26 25.55 15.74
C GLU A 155 3.16 25.10 16.90
N PRO A 156 4.27 25.82 17.17
CA PRO A 156 5.19 25.48 18.23
C PRO A 156 4.48 25.38 19.60
N GLY A 157 4.42 24.16 20.13
CA GLY A 157 3.82 23.89 21.45
C GLY A 157 2.31 23.63 21.47
N SER A 158 1.63 23.47 20.32
CA SER A 158 0.23 23.03 20.32
C SER A 158 0.13 21.54 20.68
N LEU A 159 -0.89 21.19 21.47
CA LEU A 159 -1.21 19.79 21.77
C LEU A 159 -2.19 19.30 20.71
N ALA A 160 -1.75 18.38 19.85
CA ALA A 160 -2.63 17.73 18.90
C ALA A 160 -3.69 16.91 19.65
N TYR A 161 -4.93 17.41 19.66
CA TYR A 161 -6.04 16.78 20.36
C TYR A 161 -6.60 15.65 19.50
N ILE A 162 -6.29 14.40 19.86
CA ILE A 162 -6.82 13.21 19.19
C ILE A 162 -8.11 12.82 19.89
N ASN A 163 -9.25 13.26 19.37
CA ASN A 163 -10.56 12.97 19.93
C ASN A 163 -11.25 11.86 19.15
N SER A 164 -11.03 10.60 19.55
CA SER A 164 -11.78 9.46 19.02
C SER A 164 -11.88 8.35 20.06
N GLY A 165 -13.11 8.10 20.55
CA GLY A 165 -13.42 6.87 21.29
C GLY A 165 -13.15 5.60 20.47
N GLY A 166 -13.16 5.71 19.13
CA GLY A 166 -12.82 4.63 18.20
C GLY A 166 -11.35 4.25 18.20
N LEU A 167 -10.43 5.18 18.50
CA LEU A 167 -9.00 4.91 18.44
C LEU A 167 -8.58 3.82 19.42
N VAL A 168 -9.17 3.81 20.62
CA VAL A 168 -8.91 2.77 21.63
C VAL A 168 -9.33 1.40 21.09
N TRP A 169 -10.50 1.31 20.46
CA TRP A 169 -10.98 0.06 19.87
C TRP A 169 -10.11 -0.38 18.68
N SER A 170 -9.72 0.54 17.80
CA SER A 170 -8.81 0.24 16.69
C SER A 170 -7.46 -0.27 17.18
N VAL A 171 -6.89 0.33 18.23
CA VAL A 171 -5.63 -0.11 18.83
C VAL A 171 -5.77 -1.49 19.46
N VAL A 172 -6.82 -1.74 20.24
CA VAL A 172 -7.07 -3.06 20.84
C VAL A 172 -7.24 -4.14 19.77
N LEU A 173 -8.01 -3.87 18.73
CA LEU A 173 -8.21 -4.81 17.62
C LEU A 173 -6.91 -5.06 16.85
N LEU A 174 -6.07 -4.04 16.67
CA LEU A 174 -4.76 -4.17 16.01
C LEU A 174 -3.79 -5.03 16.85
N PHE A 175 -3.73 -4.84 18.17
CA PHE A 175 -2.93 -5.70 19.04
C PHE A 175 -3.42 -7.15 19.01
N LEU A 176 -4.74 -7.36 19.01
CA LEU A 176 -5.32 -8.69 18.93
C LEU A 176 -4.93 -9.41 17.63
N THR A 177 -4.96 -8.72 16.48
CA THR A 177 -4.57 -9.33 15.20
C THR A 177 -3.09 -9.67 15.14
N ILE A 178 -2.22 -8.84 15.73
CA ILE A 178 -0.78 -9.15 15.85
C ILE A 178 -0.59 -10.43 16.68
N ILE A 179 -1.26 -10.54 17.83
CA ILE A 179 -1.16 -11.74 18.70
C ILE A 179 -1.63 -12.99 17.95
N ILE A 180 -2.79 -12.94 17.30
CA ILE A 180 -3.33 -14.06 16.52
C ILE A 180 -2.37 -14.45 15.39
N THR A 181 -1.81 -13.47 14.68
CA THR A 181 -0.90 -13.69 13.56
C THR A 181 0.40 -14.36 14.03
N ILE A 182 1.04 -13.83 15.08
CA ILE A 182 2.27 -14.41 15.65
C ILE A 182 1.99 -15.82 16.17
N TYR A 183 0.89 -16.03 16.89
CA TYR A 183 0.50 -17.35 17.39
C TYR A 183 0.34 -18.37 16.25
N THR A 184 -0.32 -17.99 15.17
CA THR A 184 -0.58 -18.87 14.03
C THR A 184 0.71 -19.20 13.25
N ILE A 185 1.60 -18.23 13.09
CA ILE A 185 2.93 -18.44 12.48
C ILE A 185 3.78 -19.36 13.36
N HIS A 186 3.77 -19.15 14.68
CA HIS A 186 4.50 -19.98 15.63
C HIS A 186 4.01 -21.44 15.62
N ARG A 187 2.69 -21.65 15.61
CA ARG A 187 2.07 -22.98 15.44
C ARG A 187 2.43 -23.64 14.11
N SER A 188 2.74 -22.86 13.09
CA SER A 188 3.16 -23.34 11.77
C SER A 188 4.68 -23.57 11.67
N HIS A 189 5.40 -23.61 12.80
CA HIS A 189 6.86 -23.79 12.85
C HIS A 189 7.62 -22.79 11.98
N TRP A 190 7.12 -21.56 11.84
CA TRP A 190 7.71 -20.51 10.99
C TRP A 190 7.79 -20.88 9.50
N LEU A 191 6.94 -21.81 9.05
CA LEU A 191 6.83 -22.19 7.64
C LEU A 191 5.62 -21.52 7.00
N LEU A 192 5.88 -20.71 5.98
CA LEU A 192 4.83 -20.06 5.21
C LEU A 192 4.20 -21.06 4.22
N THR A 193 3.11 -21.70 4.64
CA THR A 193 2.33 -22.62 3.80
C THR A 193 1.14 -21.93 3.15
N LYS A 194 0.65 -22.45 2.02
CA LYS A 194 -0.54 -21.92 1.33
C LYS A 194 -1.79 -21.91 2.23
N LYS A 195 -1.93 -22.91 3.09
CA LYS A 195 -3.05 -23.01 4.05
C LYS A 195 -2.99 -21.89 5.10
N LEU A 196 -1.80 -21.61 5.63
CA LEU A 196 -1.57 -20.50 6.55
C LEU A 196 -1.89 -19.15 5.89
N GLY A 197 -1.47 -18.95 4.64
CA GLY A 197 -1.77 -17.72 3.89
C GLY A 197 -3.27 -17.49 3.69
N VAL A 198 -4.03 -18.52 3.30
CA VAL A 198 -5.50 -18.42 3.17
C VAL A 198 -6.15 -18.12 4.52
N PHE A 199 -5.69 -18.78 5.59
CA PHE A 199 -6.19 -18.51 6.94
C PHE A 199 -5.96 -17.05 7.36
N LEU A 200 -4.75 -16.51 7.15
CA LEU A 200 -4.44 -15.11 7.46
C LEU A 200 -5.30 -14.13 6.66
N LEU A 201 -5.59 -14.44 5.39
CA LEU A 201 -6.46 -13.62 4.55
C LEU A 201 -7.91 -13.62 5.05
N VAL A 202 -8.43 -14.77 5.50
CA VAL A 202 -9.77 -14.86 6.11
C VAL A 202 -9.83 -14.05 7.41
N VAL A 203 -8.83 -14.16 8.28
CA VAL A 203 -8.74 -13.38 9.52
C VAL A 203 -8.70 -11.88 9.22
N TYR A 204 -7.95 -11.46 8.20
CA TYR A 204 -7.88 -10.07 7.77
C TYR A 204 -9.23 -9.53 7.27
N VAL A 205 -9.98 -10.30 6.48
CA VAL A 205 -11.33 -9.89 6.03
C VAL A 205 -12.30 -9.77 7.21
N ILE A 206 -12.28 -10.71 8.15
CA ILE A 206 -13.10 -10.63 9.37
C ILE A 206 -12.75 -9.37 10.17
N PHE A 207 -11.46 -9.08 10.32
CA PHE A 207 -10.99 -7.87 10.99
C PHE A 207 -11.49 -6.59 10.31
N LEU A 208 -11.40 -6.48 8.97
CA LEU A 208 -11.91 -5.33 8.24
C LEU A 208 -13.41 -5.11 8.45
N ILE A 209 -14.21 -6.19 8.47
CA ILE A 209 -15.65 -6.12 8.72
C ILE A 209 -15.92 -5.60 10.14
N ILE A 210 -15.22 -6.14 11.15
CA ILE A 210 -15.39 -5.71 12.55
C ILE A 210 -14.98 -4.24 12.72
N CYS A 211 -13.82 -3.83 12.19
CA CYS A 211 -13.36 -2.45 12.25
C CYS A 211 -14.36 -1.49 11.59
N SER A 212 -14.87 -1.84 10.40
CA SER A 212 -15.88 -1.02 9.72
C SER A 212 -17.17 -0.94 10.53
N ALA A 213 -17.64 -2.06 11.12
CA ALA A 213 -18.85 -2.08 11.93
C ALA A 213 -18.74 -1.25 13.22
N VAL A 214 -17.56 -1.20 13.85
CA VAL A 214 -17.30 -0.32 15.01
C VAL A 214 -17.35 1.14 14.58
N GLU A 215 -16.72 1.49 13.46
CA GLU A 215 -16.59 2.87 12.98
C GLU A 215 -17.92 3.45 12.48
N PHE A 216 -18.80 2.63 11.90
CA PHE A 216 -20.19 2.99 11.54
C PHE A 216 -21.14 3.09 12.75
N ASN A 217 -20.62 3.07 13.98
CA ASN A 217 -21.41 3.09 15.23
C ASN A 217 -22.43 1.93 15.34
N LEU A 218 -22.22 0.82 14.63
CA LEU A 218 -23.17 -0.30 14.60
C LEU A 218 -23.16 -1.10 15.92
N LEU A 219 -22.04 -1.07 16.64
CA LEU A 219 -21.79 -1.83 17.88
C LEU A 219 -21.78 -0.94 19.15
N GLY A 220 -21.96 0.38 18.99
CA GLY A 220 -21.95 1.37 20.06
C GLY A 220 -21.73 2.79 19.51
N TYR A 221 -22.10 3.83 20.25
CA TYR A 221 -21.86 5.22 19.87
C TYR A 221 -20.40 5.58 20.15
N VAL A 222 -19.53 5.37 19.17
CA VAL A 222 -18.07 5.45 19.28
C VAL A 222 -17.53 6.73 18.62
N ASN A 223 -18.19 7.20 17.56
CA ASN A 223 -17.88 8.43 16.86
C ASN A 223 -19.05 9.41 16.84
N PRO A 224 -18.79 10.72 16.96
CA PRO A 224 -19.81 11.73 16.72
C PRO A 224 -20.36 11.62 15.28
N PRO A 225 -21.62 12.02 15.05
CA PRO A 225 -22.17 12.09 13.70
C PRO A 225 -21.31 13.07 12.89
N MET A 226 -21.10 12.77 11.61
CA MET A 226 -20.41 13.70 10.71
C MET A 226 -21.06 15.07 10.82
N CYS A 227 -20.24 16.11 10.89
CA CYS A 227 -20.73 17.49 10.84
C CYS A 227 -21.55 17.65 9.57
N ILE A 228 -22.86 17.77 9.74
CA ILE A 228 -23.78 18.19 8.70
C ILE A 228 -23.59 19.71 8.66
N GLU A 229 -22.93 20.24 7.64
CA GLU A 229 -23.08 21.65 7.29
C GLU A 229 -24.49 21.89 6.70
#